data_AF-B7IL00-F1
#
_entry.id   AF-B7IL00-F1
#
_cell.length_a   1.000
_cell.length_b   1.000
_cell.length_c   1.000
_cell.angle_alpha   90.00
_cell.angle_beta   90.00
_cell.angle_gamma   90.00
#
_symmetry.space_group_name_H-M   'P 1'
#
loop_
_entity.id
_entity.type
_entity.pdbx_description
1 polymer ?
#
loop_
_entity_poly.entity_id
_entity_poly.type
_entity_poly.pdbx_seq_one_letter_code
_entity_poly.pdbx_strand_id
1 'polypeptide(L)'
;MSKVQEKYQISPIFVFFLIHGAQFGAGVLGFARIIAKAAGYDGWIGVLLTGIIIHILIWMMYYSLKNTEGNLIDLHKQIFGKWIGNGISLIFMAYFFIVSISVVRTYVEIIQVWMFPSASTWMLTFFLCLISYYIISSGFRVITGICVISVGGTLGYLFLSLFILKFSHWDNLLPMFSHSFTDILKAAQLSIYSMTGFEIFLMVYPFVKEPEKSHKFAQYGALFSNFLYLFSTILAFTFFSEKQLLKTIWSQLSMTQVIKLPFIERLEYIAISGYALVIITSFILPLWAATRGTHEIFRVKQRGILIAFMLITLVVSQLLTNRHDINDFISNTSKVSFWLIYVYIPILFIIVWVKKKWKKPKEN
;
A
#
# COMPACT_ATOMS: atom_id res chain seq x y z
N MET A 1 -24.91 14.26 2.53
CA MET A 1 -24.95 13.08 1.63
C MET A 1 -25.37 11.88 2.49
N SER A 2 -26.08 10.90 1.98
CA SER A 2 -26.69 9.85 2.82
C SER A 2 -25.61 9.00 3.50
N LYS A 3 -25.67 8.93 4.83
CA LYS A 3 -24.94 7.98 5.68
C LYS A 3 -24.96 6.59 5.03
N VAL A 4 -23.81 5.92 4.92
CA VAL A 4 -23.73 4.56 4.36
C VAL A 4 -24.68 3.66 5.17
N GLN A 5 -25.60 2.97 4.49
CA GLN A 5 -26.56 2.11 5.19
C GLN A 5 -25.80 1.03 5.96
N GLU A 6 -26.26 0.71 7.17
CA GLU A 6 -25.58 -0.23 8.08
C GLU A 6 -25.33 -1.61 7.44
N LYS A 7 -26.23 -2.05 6.55
CA LYS A 7 -26.09 -3.29 5.78
C LYS A 7 -24.88 -3.33 4.83
N TYR A 8 -24.27 -2.18 4.53
CA TYR A 8 -23.04 -2.08 3.74
C TYR A 8 -21.80 -1.82 4.59
N GLN A 9 -21.98 -1.59 5.89
CA GLN A 9 -20.88 -1.39 6.82
C GLN A 9 -20.29 -2.71 7.30
N ILE A 10 -19.04 -2.63 7.77
CA ILE A 10 -18.26 -3.74 8.34
C ILE A 10 -17.96 -3.49 9.81
N SER A 11 -17.69 -4.57 10.55
CA SER A 11 -17.24 -4.49 11.95
C SER A 11 -15.86 -3.80 12.06
N PRO A 12 -15.58 -3.02 13.13
CA PRO A 12 -14.29 -2.38 13.38
C PRO A 12 -13.05 -3.25 13.18
N ILE A 13 -13.13 -4.54 13.52
CA ILE A 13 -11.98 -5.46 13.44
C ILE A 13 -11.49 -5.66 12.00
N PHE A 14 -12.39 -5.53 11.02
CA PHE A 14 -12.03 -5.71 9.61
C PHE A 14 -11.11 -4.60 9.08
N VAL A 15 -11.00 -3.47 9.78
CA VAL A 15 -10.05 -2.41 9.43
C VAL A 15 -8.61 -2.88 9.51
N PHE A 16 -8.28 -3.83 10.41
CA PHE A 16 -6.97 -4.47 10.42
C PHE A 16 -6.59 -5.03 9.05
N PHE A 17 -7.50 -5.81 8.45
CA PHE A 17 -7.28 -6.50 7.19
C PHE A 17 -7.24 -5.52 6.01
N LEU A 18 -8.05 -4.46 6.05
CA LEU A 18 -8.05 -3.42 5.00
C LEU A 18 -6.75 -2.62 5.00
N ILE A 19 -6.25 -2.22 6.18
CA ILE A 19 -4.98 -1.50 6.28
C ILE A 19 -3.83 -2.39 5.84
N HIS A 20 -3.77 -3.62 6.35
CA HIS A 20 -2.73 -4.56 5.96
C HIS A 20 -2.78 -4.90 4.47
N GLY A 21 -3.97 -5.20 3.93
CA GLY A 21 -4.16 -5.55 2.52
C GLY A 21 -3.85 -4.39 1.57
N ALA A 22 -4.00 -3.14 1.99
CA ALA A 22 -3.58 -1.99 1.19
C ALA A 22 -2.07 -1.75 1.27
N GLN A 23 -1.47 -1.96 2.44
CA GLN A 23 -0.09 -1.58 2.74
C GLN A 23 0.93 -2.65 2.34
N PHE A 24 0.59 -3.93 2.48
CA PHE A 24 1.48 -5.04 2.20
C PHE A 24 1.21 -5.59 0.80
N GLY A 25 2.19 -5.46 -0.09
CA GLY A 25 2.05 -5.79 -1.51
C GLY A 25 3.39 -5.84 -2.24
N ALA A 26 3.41 -5.53 -3.53
CA ALA A 26 4.56 -5.76 -4.40
C ALA A 26 5.87 -5.09 -3.93
N GLY A 27 5.78 -3.99 -3.17
CA GLY A 27 6.94 -3.26 -2.65
C GLY A 27 7.87 -4.13 -1.81
N VAL A 28 7.34 -5.01 -0.95
CA VAL A 28 8.16 -5.82 -0.02
C VAL A 28 9.18 -6.70 -0.75
N LEU A 29 8.85 -7.14 -1.97
CA LEU A 29 9.63 -8.13 -2.71
C LEU A 29 10.97 -7.60 -3.21
N GLY A 30 11.12 -6.27 -3.34
CA GLY A 30 12.34 -5.65 -3.87
C GLY A 30 12.83 -4.40 -3.15
N PHE A 31 12.09 -3.86 -2.17
CA PHE A 31 12.48 -2.58 -1.57
C PHE A 31 13.74 -2.63 -0.69
N ALA A 32 14.14 -3.80 -0.16
CA ALA A 32 15.34 -3.95 0.67
C ALA A 32 16.61 -3.46 -0.06
N ARG A 33 16.69 -3.71 -1.36
CA ARG A 33 17.75 -3.17 -2.24
C ARG A 33 17.72 -1.64 -2.30
N ILE A 34 16.52 -1.04 -2.36
CA ILE A 34 16.33 0.39 -2.54
C ILE A 34 16.80 1.14 -1.29
N ILE A 35 16.46 0.65 -0.10
CA ILE A 35 16.90 1.25 1.17
C ILE A 35 18.40 1.02 1.43
N ALA A 36 18.94 -0.15 1.02
CA ALA A 36 20.37 -0.42 1.13
C ALA A 36 21.23 0.50 0.26
N LYS A 37 20.72 0.96 -0.89
CA LYS A 37 21.40 2.00 -1.71
C LYS A 37 21.56 3.33 -0.98
N ALA A 38 20.75 3.62 0.03
CA ALA A 38 20.79 4.89 0.74
C ALA A 38 21.64 4.83 2.01
N ALA A 39 21.50 3.77 2.82
CA ALA A 39 22.15 3.68 4.12
C ALA A 39 22.74 2.29 4.40
N GLY A 40 23.09 1.53 3.36
CA GLY A 40 23.60 0.17 3.49
C GLY A 40 22.70 -0.67 4.39
N TYR A 41 23.30 -1.39 5.34
CA TYR A 41 22.55 -2.15 6.32
C TYR A 41 21.95 -1.34 7.46
N ASP A 42 22.33 -0.07 7.66
CA ASP A 42 21.61 0.82 8.59
C ASP A 42 20.23 1.25 8.05
N GLY A 43 19.91 0.90 6.80
CA GLY A 43 18.63 1.17 6.16
C GLY A 43 17.40 0.64 6.93
N TRP A 44 17.56 -0.38 7.78
CA TRP A 44 16.47 -0.90 8.62
C TRP A 44 15.95 0.15 9.62
N ILE A 45 16.81 1.08 10.06
CA ILE A 45 16.43 2.20 10.94
C ILE A 45 15.47 3.14 10.19
N GLY A 46 15.73 3.37 8.89
CA GLY A 46 14.84 4.15 8.04
C GLY A 46 13.45 3.52 7.90
N VAL A 47 13.38 2.19 7.79
CA VAL A 47 12.11 1.44 7.77
C VAL A 47 11.35 1.63 9.09
N LEU A 48 12.05 1.52 10.23
CA LEU A 48 11.45 1.71 11.56
C LEU A 48 10.90 3.14 11.73
N LEU A 49 11.68 4.16 11.37
CA LEU A 49 11.26 5.57 11.39
C LEU A 49 10.00 5.79 10.55
N THR A 50 9.97 5.21 9.35
CA THR A 50 8.80 5.30 8.46
C THR A 50 7.57 4.66 9.10
N GLY A 51 7.73 3.49 9.72
CA GLY A 51 6.67 2.82 10.47
C GLY A 51 6.09 3.67 11.59
N ILE A 52 6.93 4.34 12.39
CA ILE A 52 6.50 5.26 13.45
C ILE A 52 5.70 6.42 12.87
N ILE A 53 6.18 7.03 11.78
CA ILE A 53 5.48 8.14 11.10
C ILE A 53 4.09 7.69 10.63
N ILE A 54 3.96 6.47 10.08
CA ILE A 54 2.67 5.91 9.65
C ILE A 54 1.68 5.83 10.81
N HIS A 55 2.10 5.37 11.99
CA HIS A 55 1.23 5.31 13.18
C HIS A 55 0.70 6.70 13.59
N ILE A 56 1.56 7.72 13.51
CA ILE A 56 1.19 9.11 13.78
C ILE A 56 0.18 9.62 12.72
N LEU A 57 0.44 9.35 11.44
CA LEU A 57 -0.46 9.75 10.34
C LEU A 57 -1.83 9.09 10.46
N ILE A 58 -1.90 7.80 10.84
CA ILE A 58 -3.17 7.11 11.10
C ILE A 58 -3.94 7.85 12.20
N TRP A 59 -3.30 8.16 13.31
CA TRP A 59 -3.94 8.92 14.39
C TRP A 59 -4.46 10.28 13.90
N MET A 60 -3.67 11.02 13.10
CA MET A 60 -4.09 12.30 12.50
C MET A 60 -5.32 12.16 11.59
N MET A 61 -5.39 11.10 10.79
CA MET A 61 -6.54 10.82 9.92
C MET A 61 -7.81 10.56 10.73
N TYR A 62 -7.73 9.72 11.77
CA TYR A 62 -8.86 9.46 12.68
C TYR A 62 -9.34 10.74 13.37
N TYR A 63 -8.41 11.56 13.87
CA TYR A 63 -8.75 12.83 14.50
C TYR A 63 -9.47 13.78 13.51
N SER A 64 -8.99 13.83 12.27
CA SER A 64 -9.52 14.71 11.23
C SER A 64 -10.94 14.31 10.83
N LEU A 65 -11.20 13.01 10.69
CA LEU A 65 -12.48 12.46 10.25
C LEU A 65 -13.52 12.31 11.38
N LYS A 66 -13.11 12.36 12.65
CA LYS A 66 -14.00 12.14 13.81
C LYS A 66 -15.34 12.92 13.76
N ASN A 67 -15.30 14.16 13.27
CA ASN A 67 -16.48 15.03 13.21
C ASN A 67 -17.07 15.13 11.79
N THR A 68 -16.50 14.39 10.84
CA THR A 68 -16.96 14.31 9.47
C THR A 68 -17.79 13.04 9.37
N GLU A 69 -19.11 13.18 9.25
CA GLU A 69 -20.02 12.04 9.03
C GLU A 69 -19.86 11.44 7.60
N GLY A 70 -18.63 11.18 7.17
CA GLY A 70 -18.27 10.91 5.79
C GLY A 70 -16.81 10.53 5.61
N ASN A 71 -16.33 10.63 4.37
CA ASN A 71 -14.95 10.33 3.99
C ASN A 71 -14.13 11.62 3.75
N LEU A 72 -12.91 11.46 3.22
CA LEU A 72 -12.03 12.57 2.83
C LEU A 72 -12.69 13.62 1.94
N ILE A 73 -13.57 13.21 1.02
CA ILE A 73 -14.26 14.11 0.11
C ILE A 73 -15.20 15.01 0.89
N ASP A 74 -15.92 14.46 1.85
CA ASP A 74 -16.78 15.22 2.75
C ASP A 74 -15.96 16.16 3.63
N LEU A 75 -14.82 15.70 4.16
CA LEU A 75 -13.89 16.52 4.93
C LEU A 75 -13.38 17.72 4.11
N HIS A 76 -12.94 17.48 2.87
CA HIS A 76 -12.51 18.54 1.97
C HIS A 76 -13.62 19.54 1.66
N LYS A 77 -14.85 19.08 1.43
CA LYS A 77 -16.01 19.97 1.23
C LYS A 77 -16.32 20.80 2.47
N GLN A 78 -16.22 20.22 3.66
CA GLN A 78 -16.44 20.93 4.93
C GLN A 78 -15.39 22.01 5.20
N ILE A 79 -14.13 21.77 4.80
CA ILE A 79 -13.02 22.69 5.08
C ILE A 79 -12.88 23.75 3.99
N PHE A 80 -12.90 23.37 2.72
CA PHE A 80 -12.55 24.23 1.58
C PHE A 80 -13.75 24.61 0.71
N GLY A 81 -14.95 24.14 1.06
CA GLY A 81 -16.16 24.32 0.25
C GLY A 81 -16.25 23.34 -0.91
N LYS A 82 -17.36 23.38 -1.65
CA LYS A 82 -17.71 22.39 -2.67
C LYS A 82 -16.70 22.34 -3.83
N TRP A 83 -16.30 23.50 -4.36
CA TRP A 83 -15.48 23.57 -5.58
C TRP A 83 -14.02 23.19 -5.32
N ILE A 84 -13.35 23.92 -4.42
CA ILE A 84 -11.95 23.65 -4.05
C ILE A 84 -11.84 22.26 -3.40
N GLY A 85 -12.77 21.90 -2.51
CA GLY A 85 -12.77 20.59 -1.86
C GLY A 85 -12.91 19.43 -2.84
N ASN A 86 -13.75 19.56 -3.88
CA ASN A 86 -13.83 18.56 -4.95
C ASN A 86 -12.55 18.50 -5.77
N GLY A 87 -11.93 19.64 -6.08
CA GLY A 87 -10.65 19.70 -6.81
C GLY A 87 -9.54 18.93 -6.09
N ILE A 88 -9.35 19.19 -4.80
CA ILE A 88 -8.35 18.47 -3.99
C ILE A 88 -8.71 16.98 -3.86
N SER A 89 -9.98 16.66 -3.69
CA SER A 89 -10.45 15.26 -3.66
C SER A 89 -10.16 14.52 -4.96
N LEU A 90 -10.27 15.18 -6.10
CA LEU A 90 -9.96 14.60 -7.41
C LEU A 90 -8.47 14.26 -7.54
N ILE A 91 -7.58 15.07 -6.97
CA ILE A 91 -6.14 14.77 -6.89
C ILE A 91 -5.90 13.47 -6.11
N PHE A 92 -6.61 13.27 -5.00
CA PHE A 92 -6.57 11.99 -4.27
C PHE A 92 -7.11 10.81 -5.09
N MET A 93 -8.17 11.01 -5.89
CA MET A 93 -8.70 9.94 -6.74
C MET A 93 -7.72 9.56 -7.85
N ALA A 94 -7.07 10.55 -8.47
CA ALA A 94 -6.01 10.33 -9.44
C ALA A 94 -4.81 9.61 -8.79
N TYR A 95 -4.42 10.02 -7.59
CA TYR A 95 -3.37 9.36 -6.80
C TYR A 95 -3.68 7.87 -6.56
N PHE A 96 -4.84 7.56 -5.99
CA PHE A 96 -5.24 6.17 -5.77
C PHE A 96 -5.27 5.37 -7.08
N PHE A 97 -5.72 5.98 -8.18
CA PHE A 97 -5.72 5.30 -9.46
C PHE A 97 -4.30 5.01 -9.98
N ILE A 98 -3.37 5.96 -9.87
CA ILE A 98 -1.97 5.79 -10.26
C ILE A 98 -1.29 4.69 -9.41
N VAL A 99 -1.54 4.67 -8.09
CA VAL A 99 -1.05 3.60 -7.19
C VAL A 99 -1.60 2.23 -7.60
N SER A 100 -2.86 2.17 -8.03
CA SER A 100 -3.44 0.92 -8.53
C SER A 100 -2.72 0.42 -9.79
N ILE A 101 -2.41 1.33 -10.74
CA ILE A 101 -1.65 1.00 -11.96
C ILE A 101 -0.22 0.53 -11.62
N SER A 102 0.45 1.20 -10.67
CA SER A 102 1.82 0.82 -10.32
C SER A 102 1.87 -0.57 -9.70
N VAL A 103 0.93 -0.93 -8.82
CA VAL A 103 0.85 -2.26 -8.19
C VAL A 103 0.63 -3.34 -9.25
N VAL A 104 -0.36 -3.18 -10.13
CA VAL A 104 -0.64 -4.19 -11.16
C VAL A 104 0.52 -4.35 -12.13
N ARG A 105 1.16 -3.24 -12.55
CA ARG A 105 2.28 -3.31 -13.49
C ARG A 105 3.50 -3.98 -12.87
N THR A 106 3.79 -3.68 -11.59
CA THR A 106 4.88 -4.30 -10.82
C THR A 106 4.67 -5.81 -10.72
N TYR A 107 3.45 -6.26 -10.47
CA TYR A 107 3.17 -7.69 -10.39
C TYR A 107 3.25 -8.39 -11.75
N VAL A 108 2.76 -7.75 -12.82
CA VAL A 108 2.94 -8.27 -14.17
C VAL A 108 4.43 -8.40 -14.53
N GLU A 109 5.27 -7.44 -14.13
CA GLU A 109 6.72 -7.55 -14.28
C GLU A 109 7.29 -8.75 -13.51
N ILE A 110 6.86 -8.98 -12.27
CA ILE A 110 7.28 -10.15 -11.49
C ILE A 110 6.91 -11.45 -12.20
N ILE A 111 5.68 -11.57 -12.71
CA ILE A 111 5.24 -12.76 -13.46
C ILE A 111 6.10 -12.95 -14.71
N GLN A 112 6.38 -11.88 -15.47
CA GLN A 112 7.19 -11.98 -16.69
C GLN A 112 8.64 -12.36 -16.38
N VAL A 113 9.25 -11.76 -15.37
CA VAL A 113 10.65 -12.04 -15.03
C VAL A 113 10.84 -13.46 -14.51
N TRP A 114 9.89 -13.96 -13.72
CA TRP A 114 10.08 -15.21 -12.98
C TRP A 114 9.37 -16.40 -13.59
N MET A 115 8.12 -16.25 -14.03
CA MET A 115 7.26 -17.37 -14.44
C MET A 115 7.10 -17.51 -15.95
N PHE A 116 6.76 -16.41 -16.63
CA PHE A 116 6.36 -16.42 -18.04
C PHE A 116 7.00 -15.25 -18.82
N PRO A 117 8.30 -15.36 -19.19
CA PRO A 117 9.01 -14.28 -19.90
C PRO A 117 8.42 -13.87 -21.24
N SER A 118 7.74 -14.78 -21.92
CA SER A 118 7.07 -14.53 -23.20
C SER A 118 5.61 -14.09 -23.06
N ALA A 119 5.06 -14.02 -21.84
CA ALA A 119 3.66 -13.62 -21.66
C ALA A 119 3.46 -12.14 -21.99
N SER A 120 2.42 -11.85 -22.76
CA SER A 120 2.03 -10.47 -23.09
C SER A 120 1.59 -9.72 -21.84
N THR A 121 2.13 -8.51 -21.63
CA THR A 121 1.71 -7.60 -20.56
C THR A 121 0.20 -7.33 -20.64
N TRP A 122 -0.36 -7.23 -21.85
CA TRP A 122 -1.79 -7.00 -22.06
C TRP A 122 -2.64 -8.12 -21.48
N MET A 123 -2.25 -9.37 -21.77
CA MET A 123 -2.98 -10.55 -21.32
C MET A 123 -2.98 -10.65 -19.80
N LEU A 124 -1.81 -10.49 -19.16
CA LEU A 124 -1.69 -10.57 -17.70
C LEU A 124 -2.46 -9.45 -16.99
N THR A 125 -2.33 -8.20 -17.47
CA THR A 125 -3.11 -7.08 -16.92
C THR A 125 -4.61 -7.28 -17.11
N PHE A 126 -5.05 -7.82 -18.27
CA PHE A 126 -6.46 -8.08 -18.54
C PHE A 126 -7.08 -9.05 -17.54
N PHE A 127 -6.43 -10.18 -17.25
CA PHE A 127 -6.94 -11.13 -16.26
C PHE A 127 -7.00 -10.54 -14.85
N LEU A 128 -5.98 -9.78 -14.44
CA LEU A 128 -5.98 -9.10 -13.14
C LEU A 128 -7.09 -8.04 -13.04
N CYS A 129 -7.31 -7.27 -14.11
CA CYS A 129 -8.44 -6.33 -14.20
C CYS A 129 -9.79 -7.05 -14.16
N LEU A 130 -9.94 -8.19 -14.84
CA LEU A 130 -11.18 -8.97 -14.85
C LEU A 130 -11.54 -9.48 -13.46
N ILE A 131 -10.58 -10.05 -12.73
CA ILE A 131 -10.76 -10.50 -11.34
C ILE A 131 -11.14 -9.31 -10.45
N SER A 132 -10.45 -8.19 -10.63
CA SER A 132 -10.70 -6.97 -9.86
C SER A 132 -12.07 -6.36 -10.13
N TYR A 133 -12.54 -6.45 -11.38
CA TYR A 133 -13.89 -6.04 -11.77
C TYR A 133 -14.95 -6.84 -11.04
N TYR A 134 -14.78 -8.17 -11.01
CA TYR A 134 -15.70 -9.05 -10.29
C TYR A 134 -15.74 -8.72 -8.79
N ILE A 135 -14.57 -8.56 -8.16
CA ILE A 135 -14.48 -8.26 -6.72
C ILE A 135 -15.10 -6.90 -6.39
N ILE A 136 -14.74 -5.84 -7.12
CA ILE A 136 -15.22 -4.48 -6.84
C ILE A 136 -16.72 -4.36 -7.14
N SER A 137 -17.20 -4.96 -8.22
CA SER A 137 -18.63 -4.93 -8.59
C SER A 137 -19.51 -5.70 -7.60
N SER A 138 -18.95 -6.69 -6.90
CA SER A 138 -19.64 -7.46 -5.86
C SER A 138 -19.80 -6.70 -4.54
N GLY A 139 -19.14 -5.53 -4.41
CA GLY A 139 -19.34 -4.58 -3.32
C GLY A 139 -18.31 -4.65 -2.20
N PHE A 140 -18.37 -3.66 -1.30
CA PHE A 140 -17.33 -3.40 -0.31
C PHE A 140 -17.10 -4.53 0.71
N ARG A 141 -18.16 -5.26 1.06
CA ARG A 141 -18.05 -6.44 1.94
C ARG A 141 -17.25 -7.58 1.30
N VAL A 142 -17.38 -7.76 -0.02
CA VAL A 142 -16.59 -8.77 -0.75
C VAL A 142 -15.13 -8.35 -0.81
N ILE A 143 -14.83 -7.08 -1.09
CA ILE A 143 -13.46 -6.52 -1.01
C ILE A 143 -12.85 -6.81 0.38
N THR A 144 -13.63 -6.57 1.44
CA THR A 144 -13.19 -6.85 2.82
C THR A 144 -12.92 -8.33 3.05
N GLY A 145 -13.78 -9.22 2.54
CA GLY A 145 -13.57 -10.67 2.60
C GLY A 145 -12.28 -11.12 1.90
N ILE A 146 -11.99 -10.55 0.72
CA ILE A 146 -10.73 -10.81 0.01
C ILE A 146 -9.52 -10.32 0.83
N CYS A 147 -9.63 -9.20 1.56
CA CYS A 147 -8.59 -8.73 2.48
C CYS A 147 -8.36 -9.65 3.67
N VAL A 148 -9.39 -10.38 4.12
CA VAL A 148 -9.22 -11.42 5.14
C VAL A 148 -8.45 -12.61 4.56
N ILE A 149 -8.82 -13.05 3.35
CA ILE A 149 -8.14 -14.15 2.65
C ILE A 149 -6.68 -13.80 2.35
N SER A 150 -6.38 -12.55 1.97
CA SER A 150 -5.01 -12.13 1.66
C SER A 150 -4.04 -12.26 2.83
N VAL A 151 -4.53 -12.14 4.07
CA VAL A 151 -3.70 -12.38 5.26
C VAL A 151 -3.20 -13.83 5.29
N GLY A 152 -3.97 -14.81 4.79
CA GLY A 152 -3.49 -16.18 4.61
C GLY A 152 -2.26 -16.25 3.68
N GLY A 153 -2.28 -15.49 2.58
CA GLY A 153 -1.12 -15.35 1.69
C GLY A 153 0.08 -14.69 2.39
N THR A 154 -0.15 -13.66 3.19
CA THR A 154 0.88 -13.04 4.02
C THR A 154 1.48 -13.99 5.05
N LEU A 155 0.65 -14.82 5.69
CA LEU A 155 1.13 -15.83 6.63
C LEU A 155 1.95 -16.91 5.92
N GLY A 156 1.58 -17.29 4.70
CA GLY A 156 2.39 -18.15 3.83
C GLY A 156 3.75 -17.53 3.50
N TYR A 157 3.79 -16.24 3.16
CA TYR A 157 5.02 -15.48 2.97
C TYR A 157 5.90 -15.48 4.23
N LEU A 158 5.31 -15.21 5.40
CA LEU A 158 6.01 -15.22 6.68
C LEU A 158 6.58 -16.61 6.98
N PHE A 159 5.78 -17.66 6.78
CA PHE A 159 6.21 -19.05 6.96
C PHE A 159 7.42 -19.38 6.08
N LEU A 160 7.38 -19.08 4.78
CA LEU A 160 8.52 -19.28 3.88
C LEU A 160 9.76 -18.51 4.34
N SER A 161 9.57 -17.26 4.76
CA SER A 161 10.65 -16.40 5.25
C SER A 161 11.33 -16.95 6.51
N LEU A 162 10.60 -17.66 7.38
CA LEU A 162 11.16 -18.31 8.56
C LEU A 162 12.12 -19.47 8.21
N PHE A 163 11.90 -20.19 7.09
CA PHE A 163 12.86 -21.20 6.63
C PHE A 163 14.18 -20.59 6.16
N ILE A 164 14.10 -19.40 5.58
CA ILE A 164 15.26 -18.69 5.01
C ILE A 164 16.21 -18.21 6.13
N LEU A 165 15.72 -17.97 7.35
CA LEU A 165 16.54 -17.57 8.50
C LEU A 165 17.70 -18.53 8.80
N LYS A 166 17.61 -19.81 8.39
CA LYS A 166 18.70 -20.78 8.55
C LYS A 166 19.94 -20.44 7.72
N PHE A 167 19.79 -19.60 6.69
CA PHE A 167 20.85 -19.15 5.79
C PHE A 167 21.30 -17.72 6.09
N SER A 168 20.83 -17.13 7.20
CA SER A 168 21.17 -15.77 7.61
C SER A 168 22.53 -15.70 8.30
N HIS A 169 23.36 -14.78 7.82
CA HIS A 169 24.62 -14.35 8.44
C HIS A 169 24.38 -13.07 9.24
N TRP A 170 24.16 -13.21 10.55
CA TRP A 170 23.81 -12.09 11.42
C TRP A 170 24.95 -11.07 11.57
N ASP A 171 26.19 -11.51 11.42
CA ASP A 171 27.38 -10.65 11.43
C ASP A 171 27.36 -9.60 10.33
N ASN A 172 26.59 -9.81 9.26
CA ASN A 172 26.41 -8.82 8.20
C ASN A 172 25.83 -7.51 8.74
N LEU A 173 25.03 -7.51 9.81
CA LEU A 173 24.46 -6.29 10.38
C LEU A 173 25.50 -5.41 11.10
N LEU A 174 26.73 -5.90 11.26
CA LEU A 174 27.81 -5.19 11.91
C LEU A 174 28.78 -4.57 10.87
N PRO A 175 29.34 -3.38 11.16
CA PRO A 175 29.02 -2.50 12.28
C PRO A 175 27.68 -1.76 12.08
N MET A 176 26.89 -1.66 13.16
CA MET A 176 25.70 -0.82 13.17
C MET A 176 26.07 0.66 13.31
N PHE A 177 25.24 1.55 12.78
CA PHE A 177 25.40 3.02 12.84
C PHE A 177 26.67 3.52 12.13
N SER A 178 26.99 2.89 11.01
CA SER A 178 28.11 3.29 10.15
C SER A 178 27.75 4.44 9.19
N HIS A 179 26.45 4.70 8.99
CA HIS A 179 25.96 5.75 8.09
C HIS A 179 25.51 7.01 8.81
N SER A 180 25.50 8.13 8.08
CA SER A 180 25.09 9.42 8.62
C SER A 180 23.58 9.46 8.90
N PHE A 181 23.16 10.37 9.78
CA PHE A 181 21.73 10.60 10.03
C PHE A 181 20.97 11.00 8.75
N THR A 182 21.60 11.74 7.84
CA THR A 182 21.00 12.11 6.55
C THR A 182 20.76 10.91 5.64
N ASP A 183 21.64 9.92 5.67
CA ASP A 183 21.48 8.67 4.90
C ASP A 183 20.32 7.84 5.44
N ILE A 184 20.18 7.78 6.77
CA ILE A 184 19.06 7.11 7.44
C ILE A 184 17.73 7.79 7.09
N LEU A 185 17.67 9.13 7.07
CA LEU A 185 16.49 9.87 6.64
C LEU A 185 16.15 9.60 5.16
N LYS A 186 17.16 9.47 4.30
CA LYS A 186 16.96 9.10 2.90
C LYS A 186 16.43 7.67 2.76
N ALA A 187 16.92 6.72 3.56
CA ALA A 187 16.37 5.37 3.64
C ALA A 187 14.90 5.36 4.11
N ALA A 188 14.56 6.21 5.08
CA ALA A 188 13.17 6.40 5.51
C ALA A 188 12.31 6.95 4.35
N GLN A 189 12.77 8.00 3.67
CA GLN A 189 12.05 8.57 2.52
C GLN A 189 11.82 7.54 1.40
N LEU A 190 12.78 6.66 1.13
CA LEU A 190 12.64 5.61 0.12
C LEU A 190 11.71 4.47 0.57
N SER A 191 11.55 4.27 1.87
CA SER A 191 10.62 3.27 2.43
C SER A 191 9.16 3.69 2.31
N ILE A 192 8.89 5.00 2.26
CA ILE A 192 7.55 5.59 2.24
C ILE A 192 6.64 4.92 1.22
N TYR A 193 7.04 4.86 -0.05
CA TYR A 193 6.15 4.33 -1.09
C TYR A 193 5.87 2.83 -0.95
N SER A 194 6.83 2.06 -0.43
CA SER A 194 6.57 0.65 -0.18
C SER A 194 5.62 0.45 1.00
N MET A 195 5.63 1.38 1.96
CA MET A 195 4.82 1.31 3.18
C MET A 195 3.55 2.18 3.13
N THR A 196 3.21 2.78 1.99
CA THR A 196 1.92 3.44 1.74
C THR A 196 0.81 2.42 1.51
N GLY A 197 -0.43 2.87 1.65
CA GLY A 197 -1.66 2.08 1.52
C GLY A 197 -2.61 2.30 2.70
N PHE A 198 -2.07 2.64 3.88
CA PHE A 198 -2.86 2.93 5.08
C PHE A 198 -3.78 4.15 4.92
N GLU A 199 -3.45 5.08 4.01
CA GLU A 199 -4.31 6.22 3.64
C GLU A 199 -5.63 5.81 3.01
N ILE A 200 -5.80 4.54 2.59
CA ILE A 200 -7.09 4.00 2.13
C ILE A 200 -8.20 4.23 3.17
N PHE A 201 -7.81 4.31 4.44
CA PHE A 201 -8.71 4.56 5.55
C PHE A 201 -9.55 5.83 5.37
N LEU A 202 -8.98 6.84 4.72
CA LEU A 202 -9.65 8.10 4.41
C LEU A 202 -10.95 7.93 3.62
N MET A 203 -11.03 6.88 2.79
CA MET A 203 -12.21 6.52 2.01
C MET A 203 -13.06 5.44 2.68
N VAL A 204 -12.43 4.56 3.46
CA VAL A 204 -13.08 3.46 4.19
C VAL A 204 -13.87 3.93 5.41
N TYR A 205 -13.48 5.05 6.04
CA TYR A 205 -14.07 5.55 7.29
C TYR A 205 -15.60 5.41 7.41
N PRO A 206 -16.45 5.88 6.46
CA PRO A 206 -17.90 5.79 6.59
C PRO A 206 -18.46 4.36 6.44
N PHE A 207 -17.68 3.41 5.95
CA PHE A 207 -18.06 2.01 5.79
C PHE A 207 -17.81 1.17 7.06
N VAL A 208 -17.27 1.76 8.12
CA VAL A 208 -17.02 1.05 9.37
C VAL A 208 -18.12 1.38 10.37
N LYS A 209 -18.68 0.35 11.02
CA LYS A 209 -19.59 0.55 12.16
C LYS A 209 -18.79 1.17 13.30
N GLU A 210 -19.27 2.27 13.89
CA GLU A 210 -18.58 2.97 14.98
C GLU A 210 -17.09 3.23 14.67
N PRO A 211 -16.79 4.04 13.63
CA PRO A 211 -15.45 4.13 13.06
C PRO A 211 -14.39 4.51 14.10
N GLU A 212 -14.70 5.31 15.11
CA GLU A 212 -13.76 5.64 16.20
C GLU A 212 -13.23 4.40 16.94
N LYS A 213 -14.06 3.37 17.19
CA LYS A 213 -13.64 2.12 17.84
C LYS A 213 -12.68 1.31 16.98
N SER A 214 -12.61 1.58 15.67
CA SER A 214 -11.72 0.89 14.75
C SER A 214 -10.26 1.35 14.79
N HIS A 215 -9.97 2.48 15.45
CA HIS A 215 -8.62 3.07 15.48
C HIS A 215 -7.55 2.09 15.94
N LYS A 216 -7.81 1.33 17.01
CA LYS A 216 -6.87 0.30 17.49
C LYS A 216 -6.59 -0.78 16.44
N PHE A 217 -7.59 -1.18 15.65
CA PHE A 217 -7.42 -2.21 14.62
C PHE A 217 -6.68 -1.66 13.40
N ALA A 218 -6.85 -0.39 13.05
CA ALA A 218 -6.00 0.27 12.06
C ALA A 218 -4.53 0.30 12.50
N GLN A 219 -4.28 0.68 13.75
CA GLN A 219 -2.93 0.69 14.32
C GLN A 219 -2.31 -0.72 14.34
N TYR A 220 -3.07 -1.76 14.70
CA TYR A 220 -2.60 -3.14 14.64
C TYR A 220 -2.32 -3.62 13.21
N GLY A 221 -3.15 -3.25 12.23
CA GLY A 221 -2.92 -3.60 10.82
C GLY A 221 -1.65 -2.95 10.26
N ALA A 222 -1.42 -1.68 10.61
CA ALA A 222 -0.19 -0.98 10.27
C ALA A 222 1.02 -1.58 10.99
N LEU A 223 0.90 -1.90 12.28
CA LEU A 223 1.99 -2.51 13.07
C LEU A 223 2.40 -3.86 12.48
N PHE A 224 1.43 -4.70 12.12
CA PHE A 224 1.69 -5.99 11.50
C PHE A 224 2.40 -5.84 10.15
N SER A 225 1.97 -4.88 9.32
CA SER A 225 2.62 -4.59 8.04
C SER A 225 4.05 -4.05 8.23
N ASN A 226 4.24 -3.11 9.16
CA ASN A 226 5.54 -2.52 9.49
C ASN A 226 6.51 -3.59 10.01
N PHE A 227 6.04 -4.49 10.86
CA PHE A 227 6.81 -5.65 11.31
C PHE A 227 7.26 -6.51 10.14
N LEU A 228 6.38 -6.83 9.19
CA LEU A 228 6.73 -7.63 8.01
C LEU A 228 7.74 -6.92 7.12
N TYR A 229 7.62 -5.61 6.89
CA TYR A 229 8.62 -4.84 6.13
C TYR A 229 9.98 -4.84 6.81
N LEU A 230 10.02 -4.61 8.13
CA LEU A 230 11.25 -4.62 8.91
C LEU A 230 11.89 -6.03 8.92
N PHE A 231 11.09 -7.06 9.18
CA PHE A 231 11.54 -8.45 9.17
C PHE A 231 12.10 -8.84 7.81
N SER A 232 11.41 -8.50 6.71
CA SER A 232 11.86 -8.77 5.34
C SER A 232 13.17 -8.04 5.01
N THR A 233 13.34 -6.83 5.53
CA THR A 233 14.59 -6.05 5.39
C THR A 233 15.76 -6.74 6.08
N ILE A 234 15.58 -7.07 7.37
CA ILE A 234 16.62 -7.74 8.17
C ILE A 234 16.97 -9.10 7.55
N LEU A 235 15.97 -9.84 7.09
CA LEU A 235 16.18 -11.11 6.40
C LEU A 235 17.07 -10.92 5.16
N ALA A 236 16.78 -9.93 4.31
CA ALA A 236 17.59 -9.67 3.13
C ALA A 236 19.03 -9.21 3.46
N PHE A 237 19.21 -8.40 4.51
CA PHE A 237 20.53 -7.90 4.92
C PHE A 237 21.42 -9.00 5.51
N THR A 238 20.80 -9.91 6.26
CA THR A 238 21.51 -11.06 6.84
C THR A 238 21.77 -12.16 5.80
N PHE A 239 20.93 -12.28 4.77
CA PHE A 239 21.10 -13.31 3.74
C PHE A 239 22.11 -12.92 2.66
N PHE A 240 22.03 -11.70 2.13
CA PHE A 240 22.90 -11.25 1.03
C PHE A 240 24.15 -10.54 1.58
N SER A 241 25.23 -10.51 0.79
CA SER A 241 26.26 -9.47 0.94
C SER A 241 25.76 -8.15 0.34
N GLU A 242 26.27 -7.01 0.80
CA GLU A 242 25.73 -5.71 0.38
C GLU A 242 25.84 -5.52 -1.14
N LYS A 243 27.02 -5.85 -1.70
CA LYS A 243 27.27 -5.83 -3.15
C LYS A 243 26.32 -6.72 -3.94
N GLN A 244 25.92 -7.86 -3.37
CA GLN A 244 24.96 -8.77 -4.00
C GLN A 244 23.55 -8.19 -3.92
N LEU A 245 23.11 -7.71 -2.75
CA LEU A 245 21.80 -7.10 -2.56
C LEU A 245 21.57 -5.91 -3.51
N LEU A 246 22.59 -5.09 -3.73
CA LEU A 246 22.52 -3.95 -4.66
C LEU A 246 22.28 -4.35 -6.12
N LYS A 247 22.56 -5.60 -6.50
CA LYS A 247 22.31 -6.17 -7.83
C LYS A 247 21.02 -7.02 -7.87
N THR A 248 20.56 -7.53 -6.74
CA THR A 248 19.35 -8.36 -6.63
C THR A 248 18.09 -7.51 -6.57
N ILE A 249 17.38 -7.39 -7.68
CA ILE A 249 16.14 -6.62 -7.78
C ILE A 249 15.06 -7.15 -6.82
N TRP A 250 14.71 -8.43 -6.97
CA TRP A 250 13.60 -9.07 -6.25
C TRP A 250 14.17 -9.91 -5.11
N SER A 251 14.79 -9.24 -4.13
CA SER A 251 15.55 -9.90 -3.06
C SER A 251 14.75 -10.97 -2.33
N GLN A 252 13.47 -10.72 -2.02
CA GLN A 252 12.65 -11.70 -1.31
C GLN A 252 12.38 -12.95 -2.16
N LEU A 253 12.11 -12.78 -3.46
CA LEU A 253 11.89 -13.91 -4.36
C LEU A 253 13.17 -14.71 -4.58
N SER A 254 14.32 -14.04 -4.77
CA SER A 254 15.61 -14.69 -4.95
C SER A 254 16.01 -15.57 -3.76
N MET A 255 15.68 -15.17 -2.52
CA MET A 255 15.98 -15.99 -1.35
C MET A 255 15.21 -17.31 -1.32
N THR A 256 14.01 -17.36 -1.92
CA THR A 256 13.21 -18.61 -1.96
C THR A 256 13.89 -19.72 -2.78
N GLN A 257 14.80 -19.39 -3.69
CA GLN A 257 15.51 -20.35 -4.55
C GLN A 257 16.48 -21.26 -3.77
N VAL A 258 16.86 -20.89 -2.55
CA VAL A 258 17.73 -21.72 -1.70
C VAL A 258 16.96 -22.88 -1.04
N ILE A 259 15.63 -22.78 -0.96
CA ILE A 259 14.79 -23.83 -0.39
C ILE A 259 14.66 -24.96 -1.41
N LYS A 260 15.35 -26.07 -1.19
CA LYS A 260 15.24 -27.30 -1.99
C LYS A 260 14.33 -28.29 -1.29
N LEU A 261 13.20 -28.61 -1.90
CA LEU A 261 12.29 -29.66 -1.44
C LEU A 261 12.36 -30.86 -2.40
N PRO A 262 12.34 -32.11 -1.89
CA PRO A 262 12.54 -33.30 -2.72
C PRO A 262 11.48 -33.49 -3.82
N PHE A 263 10.30 -32.88 -3.68
CA PHE A 263 9.19 -32.98 -4.64
C PHE A 263 8.86 -31.67 -5.36
N ILE A 264 9.51 -30.56 -4.99
CA ILE A 264 9.22 -29.23 -5.56
C ILE A 264 10.52 -28.62 -6.06
N GLU A 265 10.69 -28.64 -7.38
CA GLU A 265 11.88 -28.10 -8.04
C GLU A 265 11.88 -26.57 -8.12
N ARG A 266 10.68 -25.94 -8.16
CA ARG A 266 10.51 -24.50 -8.39
C ARG A 266 9.56 -23.85 -7.39
N LEU A 267 10.01 -23.75 -6.14
CA LEU A 267 9.21 -23.18 -5.05
C LEU A 267 8.83 -21.72 -5.32
N GLU A 268 9.65 -20.98 -6.07
CA GLU A 268 9.38 -19.59 -6.42
C GLU A 268 8.07 -19.42 -7.22
N TYR A 269 7.64 -20.44 -7.98
CA TYR A 269 6.37 -20.41 -8.72
C TYR A 269 5.16 -20.48 -7.81
N ILE A 270 5.26 -21.35 -6.80
CA ILE A 270 4.23 -21.49 -5.78
C ILE A 270 4.17 -20.21 -4.94
N ALA A 271 5.34 -19.66 -4.58
CA ALA A 271 5.43 -18.41 -3.85
C ALA A 271 4.77 -17.26 -4.61
N ILE A 272 5.11 -17.04 -5.89
CA ILE A 272 4.53 -15.96 -6.71
C ILE A 272 3.03 -16.14 -6.92
N SER A 273 2.57 -17.37 -7.14
CA SER A 273 1.15 -17.69 -7.33
C SER A 273 0.35 -17.48 -6.05
N GLY A 274 0.86 -17.93 -4.90
CA GLY A 274 0.23 -17.68 -3.60
C GLY A 274 0.24 -16.20 -3.22
N TYR A 275 1.32 -15.48 -3.57
CA TYR A 275 1.46 -14.05 -3.33
C TYR A 275 0.47 -13.20 -4.17
N ALA A 276 -0.12 -13.76 -5.22
CA ALA A 276 -1.21 -13.10 -5.97
C ALA A 276 -2.36 -12.65 -5.04
N LEU A 277 -2.63 -13.41 -3.98
CA LEU A 277 -3.66 -13.08 -2.98
C LEU A 277 -3.33 -11.82 -2.17
N VAL A 278 -2.05 -11.52 -1.98
CA VAL A 278 -1.58 -10.30 -1.30
C VAL A 278 -1.57 -9.12 -2.28
N ILE A 279 -1.17 -9.36 -3.53
CA ILE A 279 -1.17 -8.32 -4.55
C ILE A 279 -2.57 -7.86 -4.91
N ILE A 280 -3.54 -8.78 -5.02
CA ILE A 280 -4.88 -8.41 -5.47
C ILE A 280 -5.51 -7.37 -4.53
N THR A 281 -5.27 -7.43 -3.22
CA THR A 281 -5.82 -6.47 -2.25
C THR A 281 -5.18 -5.09 -2.37
N SER A 282 -3.85 -5.05 -2.50
CA SER A 282 -3.11 -3.80 -2.73
C SER A 282 -3.42 -3.17 -4.09
N PHE A 283 -3.95 -3.94 -5.05
CA PHE A 283 -4.46 -3.44 -6.33
C PHE A 283 -5.92 -2.93 -6.26
N ILE A 284 -6.84 -3.73 -5.70
CA ILE A 284 -8.29 -3.43 -5.73
C ILE A 284 -8.69 -2.31 -4.77
N LEU A 285 -8.02 -2.16 -3.63
CA LEU A 285 -8.38 -1.15 -2.63
C LEU A 285 -8.19 0.28 -3.17
N PRO A 286 -7.01 0.66 -3.69
CA PRO A 286 -6.85 1.97 -4.30
C PRO A 286 -7.74 2.15 -5.55
N LEU A 287 -7.95 1.11 -6.37
CA LEU A 287 -8.89 1.19 -7.50
C LEU A 287 -10.34 1.46 -7.04
N TRP A 288 -10.77 0.79 -5.99
CA TRP A 288 -12.08 0.99 -5.38
C TRP A 288 -12.21 2.41 -4.83
N ALA A 289 -11.21 2.92 -4.10
CA ALA A 289 -11.23 4.28 -3.58
C ALA A 289 -11.35 5.31 -4.70
N ALA A 290 -10.52 5.18 -5.75
CA ALA A 290 -10.52 6.06 -6.90
C ALA A 290 -11.88 6.08 -7.63
N THR A 291 -12.44 4.89 -7.91
CA THR A 291 -13.73 4.78 -8.62
C THR A 291 -14.90 5.24 -7.76
N ARG A 292 -14.88 4.93 -6.45
CA ARG A 292 -15.92 5.33 -5.50
C ARG A 292 -15.94 6.84 -5.30
N GLY A 293 -14.78 7.45 -5.07
CA GLY A 293 -14.73 8.89 -4.86
C GLY A 293 -15.03 9.68 -6.14
N THR A 294 -14.61 9.18 -7.31
CA THR A 294 -15.01 9.77 -8.60
C THR A 294 -16.54 9.71 -8.79
N HIS A 295 -17.18 8.59 -8.42
CA HIS A 295 -18.64 8.49 -8.38
C HIS A 295 -19.27 9.54 -7.44
N GLU A 296 -18.70 9.77 -6.25
CA GLU A 296 -19.23 10.75 -5.29
C GLU A 296 -19.04 12.22 -5.72
N ILE A 297 -17.99 12.51 -6.49
CA ILE A 297 -17.71 13.85 -7.04
C ILE A 297 -18.63 14.16 -8.23
N PHE A 298 -18.67 13.27 -9.23
CA PHE A 298 -19.37 13.51 -10.50
C PHE A 298 -20.78 12.95 -10.57
N ARG A 299 -21.19 12.11 -9.60
CA ARG A 299 -22.51 11.43 -9.56
C ARG A 299 -22.76 10.51 -10.77
N VAL A 300 -21.70 10.01 -11.40
CA VAL A 300 -21.75 9.03 -12.49
C VAL A 300 -21.69 7.62 -11.91
N LYS A 301 -22.40 6.65 -12.51
CA LYS A 301 -22.44 5.25 -12.05
C LYS A 301 -21.02 4.66 -11.87
N GLN A 302 -20.74 4.12 -10.68
CA GLN A 302 -19.42 3.59 -10.33
C GLN A 302 -18.96 2.47 -11.27
N ARG A 303 -19.88 1.63 -11.76
CA ARG A 303 -19.59 0.56 -12.71
C ARG A 303 -18.99 1.08 -14.02
N GLY A 304 -19.49 2.20 -14.54
CA GLY A 304 -18.96 2.81 -15.77
C GLY A 304 -17.55 3.39 -15.55
N ILE A 305 -17.34 4.05 -14.40
CA ILE A 305 -16.03 4.58 -14.01
C ILE A 305 -15.01 3.45 -13.85
N LEU A 306 -15.40 2.34 -13.22
CA LEU A 306 -14.55 1.16 -13.04
C LEU A 306 -14.08 0.59 -14.38
N ILE A 307 -15.00 0.43 -15.35
CA ILE A 307 -14.66 -0.05 -16.69
C ILE A 307 -13.70 0.92 -17.39
N ALA A 308 -13.98 2.23 -17.33
CA ALA A 308 -13.11 3.24 -17.92
C ALA A 308 -11.70 3.21 -17.31
N PHE A 309 -11.60 3.10 -15.99
CA PHE A 309 -10.32 3.04 -15.27
C PHE A 309 -9.56 1.76 -15.62
N MET A 310 -10.23 0.62 -15.79
CA MET A 310 -9.58 -0.62 -16.23
C MET A 310 -9.06 -0.53 -17.67
N LEU A 311 -9.82 0.09 -18.58
CA LEU A 311 -9.34 0.32 -19.95
C LEU A 311 -8.10 1.21 -19.96
N ILE A 312 -8.09 2.27 -19.13
CA ILE A 312 -6.91 3.12 -18.96
C ILE A 312 -5.75 2.32 -18.36
N THR A 313 -5.98 1.50 -17.33
CA THR A 313 -4.94 0.62 -16.75
C THR A 313 -4.33 -0.32 -17.78
N LEU A 314 -5.14 -0.89 -18.70
CA LEU A 314 -4.66 -1.73 -19.79
C LEU A 314 -3.74 -0.97 -20.73
N VAL A 315 -4.16 0.22 -21.17
CA VAL A 315 -3.38 1.09 -22.07
C VAL A 315 -2.08 1.52 -21.41
N VAL A 316 -2.13 2.07 -20.19
CA VAL A 316 -0.93 2.55 -19.49
C VAL A 316 0.03 1.41 -19.21
N SER A 317 -0.47 0.21 -18.86
CA SER A 317 0.39 -0.96 -18.64
C SER A 317 1.15 -1.36 -19.90
N GLN A 318 0.57 -1.18 -21.10
CA GLN A 318 1.29 -1.44 -22.36
C GLN A 318 2.37 -0.39 -22.66
N LEU A 319 2.13 0.86 -22.29
CA LEU A 319 3.10 1.93 -22.52
C LEU A 319 4.35 1.78 -21.63
N LEU A 320 4.20 1.15 -20.46
CA LEU A 320 5.31 0.82 -19.55
C LEU A 320 6.02 -0.47 -20.00
N THR A 321 6.72 -0.37 -21.14
CA THR A 321 7.34 -1.51 -21.83
C THR A 321 8.58 -2.03 -21.11
N ASN A 322 9.47 -1.13 -20.68
CA ASN A 322 10.76 -1.50 -20.11
C ASN A 322 10.81 -1.27 -18.60
N ARG A 323 11.76 -1.94 -17.94
CA ARG A 323 11.99 -1.79 -16.50
C ARG A 323 12.30 -0.35 -16.07
N HIS A 324 12.99 0.40 -16.93
CA HIS A 324 13.29 1.81 -16.68
C HIS A 324 12.00 2.63 -16.54
N ASP A 325 11.08 2.48 -17.49
CA ASP A 325 9.78 3.16 -17.49
C ASP A 325 8.95 2.81 -16.24
N ILE A 326 8.95 1.53 -15.86
CA ILE A 326 8.26 1.06 -14.65
C ILE A 326 8.87 1.72 -13.40
N ASN A 327 10.20 1.74 -13.28
CA ASN A 327 10.87 2.37 -12.15
C ASN A 327 10.62 3.88 -12.09
N ASP A 328 10.63 4.57 -13.24
CA ASP A 328 10.34 6.01 -13.30
C ASP A 328 8.89 6.30 -12.91
N PHE A 329 7.95 5.49 -13.38
CA PHE A 329 6.54 5.58 -12.99
C PHE A 329 6.38 5.39 -11.48
N ILE A 330 7.02 4.37 -10.90
CA ILE A 330 7.02 4.11 -9.46
C ILE A 330 7.70 5.26 -8.69
N SER A 331 8.83 5.77 -9.15
CA SER A 331 9.56 6.87 -8.51
C SER A 331 8.74 8.16 -8.49
N ASN A 332 8.06 8.48 -9.60
CA ASN A 332 7.17 9.63 -9.66
C ASN A 332 5.94 9.43 -8.78
N THR A 333 5.37 8.22 -8.75
CA THR A 333 4.28 7.88 -7.82
C THR A 333 4.73 8.05 -6.38
N SER A 334 5.94 7.61 -6.02
CA SER A 334 6.54 7.77 -4.69
C SER A 334 6.68 9.24 -4.28
N LYS A 335 7.10 10.13 -5.20
CA LYS A 335 7.14 11.58 -4.94
C LYS A 335 5.75 12.15 -4.67
N VAL A 336 4.76 11.75 -5.45
CA VAL A 336 3.36 12.16 -5.24
C VAL A 336 2.83 11.65 -3.90
N SER A 337 3.08 10.38 -3.56
CA SER A 337 2.75 9.80 -2.24
C SER A 337 3.36 10.60 -1.10
N PHE A 338 4.63 10.99 -1.21
CA PHE A 338 5.30 11.80 -0.19
C PHE A 338 4.55 13.12 0.06
N TRP A 339 4.29 13.89 -1.00
CA TRP A 339 3.62 15.18 -0.88
C TRP A 339 2.17 15.06 -0.40
N LEU A 340 1.41 14.08 -0.90
CA LEU A 340 0.00 13.92 -0.53
C LEU A 340 -0.21 13.31 0.86
N ILE A 341 0.60 12.30 1.22
CA ILE A 341 0.36 11.51 2.43
C ILE A 341 1.19 12.02 3.59
N TYR A 342 2.47 12.34 3.37
CA TYR A 342 3.39 12.71 4.45
C TYR A 342 3.47 14.21 4.70
N VAL A 343 3.07 15.04 3.73
CA VAL A 343 3.06 16.51 3.88
C VAL A 343 1.62 17.03 4.00
N TYR A 344 0.74 16.69 3.06
CA TYR A 344 -0.61 17.25 3.04
C TYR A 344 -1.52 16.73 4.17
N ILE A 345 -1.45 15.44 4.57
CA ILE A 345 -2.29 14.95 5.70
C ILE A 345 -1.97 15.67 7.02
N PRO A 346 -0.70 15.86 7.43
CA PRO A 346 -0.38 16.70 8.59
C PRO A 346 -0.91 18.13 8.48
N ILE A 347 -0.79 18.76 7.31
CA ILE A 347 -1.33 20.12 7.07
C ILE A 347 -2.86 20.12 7.24
N LEU A 348 -3.55 19.13 6.65
CA LEU A 348 -5.00 18.97 6.77
C LEU A 348 -5.41 18.79 8.23
N PHE A 349 -4.68 17.98 8.99
CA PHE A 349 -4.89 17.79 10.42
C PHE A 349 -4.74 19.10 11.20
N ILE A 350 -3.70 19.89 10.94
CA ILE A 350 -3.49 21.20 11.60
C ILE A 350 -4.66 22.13 11.29
N ILE A 351 -5.10 22.20 10.03
CA ILE A 351 -6.25 23.03 9.63
C ILE A 351 -7.52 22.60 10.38
N VAL A 352 -7.79 21.29 10.46
CA VAL A 352 -8.95 20.76 11.19
C VAL A 352 -8.85 21.09 12.68
N TRP A 353 -7.69 20.91 13.28
CA TRP A 353 -7.45 21.18 14.70
C TRP A 353 -7.65 22.66 15.05
N VAL A 354 -7.10 23.58 14.25
CA VAL A 354 -7.29 25.03 14.42
C VAL A 354 -8.77 25.41 14.29
N LYS A 355 -9.46 24.92 13.24
CA LYS A 355 -10.89 25.20 13.05
C LYS A 355 -11.74 24.68 14.20
N LYS A 356 -11.41 23.51 14.77
CA LYS A 356 -12.11 22.96 15.94
C LYS A 356 -11.90 23.81 17.20
N LYS A 357 -10.68 24.34 17.41
CA LYS A 357 -10.40 25.25 18.53
C LYS A 357 -11.14 26.58 18.39
N TRP A 358 -11.19 27.16 17.19
CA TRP A 358 -11.84 28.45 16.97
C TRP A 358 -13.38 28.38 17.01
N LYS A 359 -13.97 27.23 16.65
CA LYS A 359 -15.41 26.97 16.80
C LYS A 359 -15.87 26.70 18.23
N LYS A 360 -14.97 26.72 19.22
CA LYS A 360 -15.34 26.85 20.63
C LYS A 360 -15.24 28.32 21.09
N PRO A 361 -16.29 29.16 20.95
CA PRO A 361 -16.35 30.43 21.67
C PRO A 361 -17.06 30.25 23.03
N LYS A 362 -16.33 30.67 24.08
CA LYS A 362 -16.79 31.17 25.40
C LYS A 362 -17.99 30.46 26.04
N GLU A 363 -17.72 29.50 26.91
CA GLU A 363 -18.55 29.35 28.11
C GLU A 363 -18.18 30.54 29.01
N ASN A 364 -19.08 31.53 29.05
CA ASN A 364 -19.17 32.51 30.14
C ASN A 364 -19.78 31.82 31.36
#